data_AF-A0A8X6RVP3-F1
#
_entry.id   AF-A0A8X6RVP3-F1
#
_cell.length_a   1.000
_cell.length_b   1.000
_cell.length_c   1.000
_cell.angle_alpha   90.00
_cell.angle_beta   90.00
_cell.angle_gamma   90.00
#
_symmetry.space_group_name_H-M   'P 1'
#
loop_
_entity.id
_entity.type
_entity.pdbx_description
1 polymer ?
#
loop_
_entity_poly.entity_id
_entity_poly.type
_entity_poly.pdbx_seq_one_letter_code
_entity_poly.pdbx_strand_id
1 'polypeptide(L)'
;MVWAGIMINGRTRLHVVANGTMTGQRYIDEVLLPHVHLFRGAVDSEGIQRLLWPARSPDLNPIENEWDALGRQVAGRNYPPTHKNTLIRALTEEWDKLPQQLLDNVVQSMVRRVECCIALHGGHILY
;
A
#
# COMPACT_ATOMS: atom_id res chain seq x y z
N MET A 1 10.45 -8.87 -1.90
CA MET A 1 9.74 -7.64 -1.48
C MET A 1 8.64 -7.37 -2.47
N VAL A 2 7.53 -6.81 -2.02
CA VAL A 2 6.41 -6.40 -2.87
C VAL A 2 6.13 -4.92 -2.67
N TRP A 3 5.47 -4.29 -3.64
CA TRP A 3 5.00 -2.92 -3.58
C TRP A 3 3.57 -2.85 -4.13
N ALA A 4 2.72 -2.03 -3.52
CA ALA A 4 1.43 -1.67 -4.09
C ALA A 4 1.00 -0.28 -3.59
N GLY A 5 0.04 0.31 -4.29
CA GLY A 5 -0.68 1.49 -3.88
C GLY A 5 -2.18 1.23 -3.84
N ILE A 6 -2.86 1.91 -2.92
CA ILE A 6 -4.32 1.96 -2.79
C ILE A 6 -4.80 3.40 -2.96
N MET A 7 -6.01 3.58 -3.49
CA MET A 7 -6.61 4.88 -3.74
C MET A 7 -8.13 4.77 -3.74
N ILE A 8 -8.83 5.90 -3.66
CA ILE A 8 -10.28 5.91 -3.83
C ILE A 8 -10.60 5.42 -5.25
N ASN A 9 -11.52 4.46 -5.36
CA ASN A 9 -11.96 3.83 -6.60
C ASN A 9 -10.85 3.10 -7.39
N GLY A 10 -9.72 2.77 -6.75
CA GLY A 10 -8.70 1.96 -7.42
C GLY A 10 -7.62 1.40 -6.52
N ARG A 11 -6.76 0.59 -7.13
CA ARG A 11 -5.49 0.11 -6.58
C ARG A 11 -4.52 -0.20 -7.71
N THR A 12 -3.24 -0.27 -7.39
CA THR A 12 -2.27 -0.83 -8.31
C THR A 12 -2.33 -2.36 -8.29
N ARG A 13 -1.81 -2.99 -9.34
CA ARG A 13 -1.42 -4.40 -9.23
C ARG A 13 -0.30 -4.54 -8.20
N LEU A 14 -0.19 -5.71 -7.57
CA LEU A 14 0.90 -6.02 -6.67
C LEU A 14 2.21 -6.16 -7.48
N HIS A 15 3.13 -5.22 -7.32
CA HIS A 15 4.45 -5.26 -7.94
C HIS A 15 5.39 -6.14 -7.13
N VAL A 16 6.00 -7.12 -7.78
CA VAL A 16 7.00 -7.98 -7.14
C VAL A 16 8.37 -7.45 -7.48
N VAL A 17 9.08 -6.98 -6.48
CA VAL A 17 10.45 -6.49 -6.64
C VAL A 17 11.36 -7.71 -6.85
N ALA A 18 11.77 -7.90 -8.10
CA ALA A 18 12.71 -8.95 -8.47
C ALA A 18 14.08 -8.70 -7.83
N ASN A 19 14.80 -9.81 -7.61
CA ASN A 19 16.07 -9.98 -6.87
C ASN A 19 16.90 -8.71 -6.55
N GLY A 20 17.46 -8.69 -5.35
CA GLY A 20 18.27 -7.57 -4.84
C GLY A 20 17.45 -6.49 -4.17
N THR A 21 18.15 -5.46 -3.71
CA THR A 21 17.55 -4.32 -2.99
C THR A 21 16.94 -3.32 -3.97
N MET A 22 15.83 -2.68 -3.59
CA MET A 22 15.27 -1.56 -4.33
C MET A 22 16.17 -0.34 -4.16
N THR A 23 16.79 0.12 -5.24
CA THR A 23 17.55 1.38 -5.27
C THR A 23 16.62 2.53 -5.66
N GLY A 24 17.06 3.78 -5.45
CA GLY A 24 16.29 4.95 -5.87
C GLY A 24 15.96 4.95 -7.37
N GLN A 25 16.94 4.62 -8.23
CA GLN A 25 16.73 4.53 -9.67
C GLN A 25 15.75 3.41 -10.03
N ARG A 26 15.88 2.23 -9.43
CA ARG A 26 14.92 1.13 -9.64
C ARG A 26 13.53 1.50 -9.17
N TYR A 27 13.38 2.26 -8.10
CA TYR A 27 12.08 2.74 -7.66
C TYR A 27 11.46 3.71 -8.67
N ILE A 28 12.26 4.57 -9.30
CA ILE A 28 11.79 5.42 -10.40
C ILE A 28 11.31 4.56 -11.56
N ASP A 29 12.15 3.63 -12.03
CA ASP A 29 11.92 2.87 -13.26
C ASP A 29 10.83 1.79 -13.12
N GLU A 30 10.80 1.09 -11.98
CA GLU A 30 9.89 -0.03 -11.75
C GLU A 30 8.57 0.40 -11.11
N VAL A 31 8.53 1.54 -10.40
CA VAL A 31 7.35 1.96 -9.62
C VAL A 31 6.81 3.32 -10.08
N LEU A 32 7.61 4.38 -10.01
CA LEU A 32 7.10 5.73 -10.24
C LEU A 32 6.66 5.95 -11.68
N LEU A 33 7.46 5.54 -12.66
CA LEU A 33 7.13 5.74 -14.08
C LEU A 33 5.97 4.85 -14.55
N PRO A 34 5.93 3.53 -14.25
CA PRO A 34 4.88 2.66 -14.80
C PRO A 34 3.54 2.77 -14.05
N HIS A 35 3.58 3.05 -12.74
CA HIS A 35 2.39 3.00 -11.90
C HIS A 35 1.96 4.37 -11.43
N VAL A 36 2.86 5.24 -10.98
CA VAL A 36 2.48 6.51 -10.35
C VAL A 36 2.31 7.64 -11.38
N HIS A 37 3.12 7.70 -12.43
CA HIS A 37 3.07 8.75 -13.43
C HIS A 37 1.81 8.71 -14.30
N LEU A 38 1.17 7.56 -14.47
CA LEU A 38 -0.13 7.47 -15.14
C LEU A 38 -1.22 8.28 -14.40
N PHE A 39 -1.04 8.53 -13.09
CA PHE A 39 -1.93 9.39 -12.31
C PHE A 39 -1.60 10.89 -12.45
N ARG A 40 -0.54 11.28 -13.19
CA ARG A 40 -0.28 12.70 -13.51
C ARG A 40 -1.41 13.35 -14.30
N GLY A 41 -2.23 12.60 -15.02
CA GLY A 41 -3.39 13.17 -15.72
C GLY A 41 -4.51 13.65 -14.78
N ALA A 42 -4.50 13.24 -13.51
CA ALA A 42 -5.45 13.63 -12.47
C ALA A 42 -4.88 14.67 -11.49
N VAL A 43 -3.62 15.06 -11.65
CA VAL A 43 -2.94 16.09 -10.85
C VAL A 43 -2.54 17.21 -11.82
N ASP A 44 -2.62 18.45 -11.37
CA ASP A 44 -2.40 19.64 -12.17
C ASP A 44 -1.01 19.72 -12.86
N SER A 45 -0.76 20.83 -13.56
CA SER A 45 0.47 21.10 -14.32
C SER A 45 1.77 21.09 -13.49
N GLU A 46 1.71 20.93 -12.17
CA GLU A 46 2.87 20.97 -11.27
C GLU A 46 3.47 19.57 -10.96
N GLY A 47 2.86 18.49 -11.46
CA GLY A 47 3.35 17.13 -11.27
C GLY A 47 2.72 16.42 -10.07
N ILE A 48 3.41 15.43 -9.47
CA ILE A 48 2.84 14.68 -8.33
C ILE A 48 3.05 15.49 -7.05
N GLN A 49 1.96 16.02 -6.49
CA GLN A 49 2.00 16.66 -5.17
C GLN A 49 2.33 15.60 -4.10
N ARG A 50 3.38 15.83 -3.34
CA ARG A 50 3.79 14.96 -2.22
C ARG A 50 3.14 15.43 -0.94
N LEU A 51 2.50 14.51 -0.23
CA LEU A 51 2.02 14.76 1.12
C LEU A 51 3.22 14.87 2.08
N LEU A 52 3.21 15.89 2.96
CA LEU A 52 4.15 15.95 4.07
C LEU A 52 3.85 14.78 5.03
N TRP A 53 4.84 13.93 5.25
CA TRP A 53 4.67 12.72 6.07
C TRP A 53 5.54 12.76 7.33
N PRO A 54 4.97 12.58 8.54
CA PRO A 54 5.75 12.51 9.76
C PRO A 54 6.57 11.22 9.84
N ALA A 55 7.79 11.32 10.35
CA ALA A 55 8.65 10.16 10.54
C ALA A 55 8.09 9.21 11.62
N ARG A 56 8.26 7.90 11.43
CA ARG A 56 7.82 6.85 12.38
C ARG A 56 6.31 6.79 12.64
N SER A 57 5.49 7.19 11.67
CA SER A 57 4.03 7.10 11.74
C SER A 57 3.45 6.06 10.76
N PRO A 58 3.71 4.76 10.94
CA PRO A 58 3.03 3.72 10.15
C PRO A 58 1.54 3.67 10.48
N ASP A 59 1.14 4.11 11.66
CA ASP A 59 -0.24 4.24 12.13
C ASP A 59 -1.08 5.21 11.29
N LEU A 60 -0.41 6.20 10.70
CA LEU A 60 -1.01 7.10 9.74
C LEU A 60 -1.03 6.54 8.31
N ASN A 61 -0.35 5.44 8.00
CA ASN A 61 -0.35 4.82 6.66
C ASN A 61 -1.46 3.75 6.56
N PRO A 62 -2.60 4.01 5.91
CA PRO A 62 -3.75 3.11 5.98
C PRO A 62 -3.52 1.71 5.42
N ILE A 63 -2.59 1.57 4.47
CA ILE A 63 -2.30 0.29 3.81
C ILE A 63 -1.62 -0.72 4.75
N GLU A 64 -1.04 -0.29 5.88
CA GLU A 64 -0.34 -1.18 6.81
C GLU A 64 -1.28 -2.28 7.35
N ASN A 65 -2.54 -1.94 7.61
CA ASN A 65 -3.58 -2.89 8.03
C ASN A 65 -3.81 -3.96 6.97
N GLU A 66 -3.80 -3.55 5.71
CA GLU A 66 -4.06 -4.44 4.58
C GLU A 66 -2.87 -5.36 4.33
N TRP A 67 -1.63 -4.92 4.58
CA TRP A 67 -0.48 -5.81 4.50
C TRP A 67 -0.52 -6.94 5.52
N ASP A 68 -0.90 -6.62 6.75
CA ASP A 68 -1.04 -7.59 7.84
C ASP A 68 -2.22 -8.55 7.58
N ALA A 69 -3.37 -8.03 7.15
CA ALA A 69 -4.52 -8.85 6.75
C ALA A 69 -4.19 -9.79 5.59
N LEU A 70 -3.51 -9.29 4.55
CA LEU A 70 -3.05 -10.08 3.41
C LEU A 70 -2.12 -11.21 3.84
N GLY A 71 -1.17 -10.91 4.75
CA GLY A 71 -0.26 -11.90 5.32
C GLY A 71 -1.01 -13.02 6.04
N ARG A 72 -2.00 -12.67 6.87
CA ARG A 72 -2.87 -13.65 7.55
C ARG A 72 -3.69 -14.49 6.58
N GLN A 73 -4.29 -13.87 5.57
CA GLN A 73 -5.09 -14.58 4.56
C GLN A 73 -4.25 -15.61 3.81
N VAL A 74 -3.04 -15.24 3.39
CA VAL A 74 -2.12 -16.17 2.72
C VAL A 74 -1.67 -17.31 3.64
N ALA A 75 -1.36 -17.00 4.90
CA ALA A 75 -0.98 -18.01 5.90
C ALA A 75 -2.14 -18.97 6.25
N GLY A 76 -3.37 -18.49 6.22
CA GLY A 76 -4.59 -19.26 6.53
C GLY A 76 -5.16 -20.07 5.36
N ARG A 77 -4.52 -20.08 4.19
CA ARG A 77 -4.97 -20.89 3.05
C ARG A 77 -4.91 -22.38 3.38
N ASN A 78 -5.82 -23.17 2.78
CA ASN A 78 -5.81 -24.65 2.90
C ASN A 78 -4.46 -25.27 2.51
N TYR A 79 -3.77 -24.65 1.54
CA TYR A 79 -2.42 -25.02 1.12
C TYR A 79 -1.52 -23.77 1.21
N PRO A 80 -0.91 -23.52 2.38
CA PRO A 80 -0.01 -22.38 2.55
C PRO A 80 1.21 -22.49 1.61
N PRO A 81 1.68 -21.38 1.04
CA PRO A 81 2.82 -21.41 0.12
C PRO A 81 4.12 -21.78 0.84
N THR A 82 4.87 -22.73 0.29
CA THR A 82 6.15 -23.21 0.84
C THR A 82 7.38 -22.70 0.09
N HIS A 83 7.18 -22.09 -1.08
CA HIS A 83 8.24 -21.58 -1.93
C HIS A 83 7.96 -20.14 -2.38
N LYS A 84 9.02 -19.42 -2.77
CA LYS A 84 8.93 -18.02 -3.22
C LYS A 84 7.88 -17.80 -4.31
N ASN A 85 7.85 -18.65 -5.33
CA ASN A 85 6.92 -18.48 -6.46
C ASN A 85 5.47 -18.75 -6.05
N THR A 86 5.24 -19.74 -5.17
CA THR A 86 3.90 -20.01 -4.64
C THR A 86 3.44 -18.88 -3.70
N LEU A 87 4.37 -18.28 -2.94
CA LEU A 87 4.07 -17.14 -2.07
C LEU A 87 3.71 -15.90 -2.90
N ILE A 88 4.48 -15.61 -3.94
CA ILE A 88 4.18 -14.51 -4.87
C ILE A 88 2.78 -14.70 -5.47
N ARG A 89 2.50 -15.89 -6.01
CA ARG A 89 1.18 -16.18 -6.58
C ARG A 89 0.05 -16.01 -5.56
N ALA A 90 0.26 -16.50 -4.34
CA ALA A 90 -0.73 -16.37 -3.28
C ALA A 90 -1.00 -14.92 -2.88
N LEU A 91 0.05 -14.11 -2.72
CA LEU A 91 -0.07 -12.69 -2.42
C LEU A 91 -0.80 -11.94 -3.55
N THR A 92 -0.46 -12.21 -4.81
CA THR A 92 -1.15 -11.59 -5.95
C THR A 92 -2.63 -11.95 -5.99
N GLU A 93 -2.96 -13.23 -5.82
CA GLU A 93 -4.35 -13.70 -5.83
C GLU A 93 -5.19 -13.11 -4.68
N GLU A 94 -4.66 -13.06 -3.45
CA GLU A 94 -5.40 -12.44 -2.33
C GLU A 94 -5.51 -10.92 -2.49
N TRP A 95 -4.46 -10.25 -2.96
CA TRP A 95 -4.51 -8.82 -3.27
C TRP A 95 -5.59 -8.50 -4.31
N ASP A 96 -5.69 -9.32 -5.35
CA ASP A 96 -6.68 -9.15 -6.41
C ASP A 96 -8.13 -9.42 -5.93
N LYS A 97 -8.32 -10.13 -4.82
CA LYS A 97 -9.64 -10.38 -4.22
C LYS A 97 -10.12 -9.27 -3.28
N LEU A 98 -9.25 -8.36 -2.85
CA LEU A 98 -9.66 -7.30 -1.91
C LEU A 98 -10.82 -6.50 -2.52
N PRO A 99 -11.95 -6.30 -1.82
CA PRO A 99 -13.03 -5.48 -2.36
C PRO A 99 -12.60 -4.02 -2.47
N GLN A 100 -12.90 -3.34 -3.59
CA GLN A 100 -12.57 -1.91 -3.72
C GLN A 100 -13.21 -1.07 -2.61
N GLN A 101 -14.44 -1.41 -2.20
CA GLN A 101 -15.13 -0.75 -1.08
C GLN A 101 -14.33 -0.82 0.24
N LEU A 102 -13.62 -1.92 0.49
CA LEU A 102 -12.76 -2.04 1.67
C LEU A 102 -11.62 -1.02 1.58
N LEU A 103 -10.95 -0.95 0.43
CA LEU A 103 -9.85 -0.02 0.19
C LEU A 103 -10.30 1.44 0.27
N ASP A 104 -11.50 1.75 -0.24
CA ASP A 104 -12.08 3.08 -0.16
C ASP A 104 -12.32 3.48 1.30
N ASN A 105 -12.87 2.57 2.12
CA ASN A 105 -13.06 2.80 3.56
C ASN A 105 -11.72 3.03 4.28
N VAL A 106 -10.69 2.25 3.92
CA VAL A 106 -9.33 2.38 4.47
C VAL A 106 -8.73 3.74 4.14
N VAL A 107 -8.82 4.18 2.87
CA VAL A 107 -8.34 5.51 2.46
C VAL A 107 -9.14 6.63 3.15
N GLN A 108 -10.46 6.49 3.22
CA GLN A 108 -11.34 7.47 3.89
C GLN A 108 -11.11 7.56 5.41
N SER A 109 -10.55 6.50 6.03
CA SER A 109 -10.22 6.52 7.46
C SER A 109 -9.13 7.53 7.83
N MET A 110 -8.39 8.07 6.85
CA MET A 110 -7.30 9.02 7.08
C MET A 110 -7.69 10.25 7.88
N VAL A 111 -8.89 10.80 7.63
CA VAL A 111 -9.37 11.98 8.36
C VAL A 111 -9.41 11.68 9.85
N ARG A 112 -10.07 10.59 10.23
CA ARG A 112 -10.16 10.13 11.62
C ARG A 112 -8.79 9.80 12.22
N ARG A 113 -7.90 9.15 11.47
CA ARG A 113 -6.54 8.82 11.93
C ARG A 113 -5.76 10.09 12.30
N VAL A 114 -5.82 11.11 11.44
CA VAL A 114 -5.18 12.41 11.69
C VAL A 114 -5.80 13.09 12.91
N GLU A 115 -7.13 13.10 13.03
CA GLU A 115 -7.83 13.65 14.21
C GLU A 115 -7.39 12.97 15.51
N CYS A 116 -7.32 11.63 15.52
CA CYS A 116 -6.82 10.88 16.68
C CYS A 116 -5.36 11.23 17.02
N CYS A 117 -4.50 11.38 16.01
CA CYS A 117 -3.10 11.73 16.21
C CYS A 117 -2.97 13.14 16.82
N ILE A 118 -3.77 14.09 16.34
CA ILE A 118 -3.84 15.45 16.92
C ILE A 118 -4.33 15.40 18.37
N ALA A 119 -5.39 14.63 18.65
CA ALA A 119 -5.94 14.48 20.00
C ALA A 119 -4.95 13.84 20.98
N LEU A 120 -4.04 12.99 20.49
CA LEU A 120 -2.95 12.39 21.26
C LEU A 120 -1.66 13.21 21.22
N HIS A 121 -1.69 14.44 20.71
CA HIS A 121 -0.53 15.33 20.60
C HIS A 121 0.65 14.71 19.84
N GLY A 122 0.37 14.00 18.74
CA GLY A 122 1.38 13.27 17.97
C GLY A 122 1.71 11.88 18.51
N GLY A 123 1.00 11.43 19.55
CA GLY A 123 1.11 10.09 20.09
C GLY A 123 0.55 9.01 19.15
N HIS A 124 0.97 7.76 19.41
CA HIS A 124 0.56 6.58 18.64
C HIS A 124 -0.96 6.38 18.68
N ILE A 125 -1.60 6.28 17.52
CA ILE A 125 -3.04 6.00 17.43
C ILE A 125 -3.30 4.49 17.38
N LEU A 126 -4.43 4.05 17.93
CA LEU A 126 -4.92 2.68 17.73
C LEU A 126 -5.78 2.64 16.46
N TYR A 127 -5.60 1.60 15.66
CA TYR A 127 -6.24 1.43 14.36
C TYR A 127 -6.44 -0.03 13.99
#